data_AF-A0ABD0PSJ3-F1
#
_entry.id   AF-A0ABD0PSJ3-F1
#
_cell.length_a   1.000
_cell.length_b   1.000
_cell.length_c   1.000
_cell.angle_alpha   90.00
_cell.angle_beta   90.00
_cell.angle_gamma   90.00
#
_symmetry.space_group_name_H-M   'P 1'
#
loop_
_entity.id
_entity.type
_entity.pdbx_description
1 polymer ?
#
loop_
_entity_poly.entity_id
_entity_poly.type
_entity_poly.pdbx_seq_one_letter_code
_entity_poly.pdbx_strand_id
1 'polypeptide(L)'
;MLRRGLWDMVVAMVLWGVWLPSCLGQTTSPSQDGKIKFRLAGYPRKHNEGRVEVFYDGEWGTICDDDFTLANAHVLCRHLGFVEALSWSHSA
;
A
#
# COMPACT_ATOMS: atom_id res chain seq x y z
N MET A 1 7.30 10.07 36.35
CA MET A 1 6.10 9.22 36.32
C MET A 1 5.38 9.49 34.99
N LEU A 2 5.06 8.41 34.29
CA LEU A 2 4.95 8.30 32.83
C LEU A 2 3.74 9.01 32.19
N ARG A 3 4.03 9.65 31.05
CA ARG A 3 3.21 9.85 29.83
C ARG A 3 1.68 9.89 29.96
N ARG A 4 1.13 11.12 29.92
CA ARG A 4 -0.24 11.41 29.43
C ARG A 4 -0.31 11.17 27.92
N GLY A 5 -1.32 10.45 27.43
CA GLY A 5 -1.65 10.44 26.00
C GLY A 5 -1.89 9.07 25.34
N LEU A 6 -2.71 8.20 25.92
CA LEU A 6 -3.17 6.99 25.21
C LEU A 6 -4.59 6.51 25.57
N TRP A 7 -5.34 7.23 26.41
CA TRP A 7 -6.68 6.81 26.87
C TRP A 7 -7.83 7.75 26.45
N ASP A 8 -7.55 8.89 25.80
CA ASP A 8 -8.58 9.85 25.36
C ASP A 8 -9.12 9.58 23.93
N MET A 9 -8.59 8.58 23.21
CA MET A 9 -9.00 8.26 21.84
C MET A 9 -10.19 7.28 21.75
N VAL A 10 -10.64 6.69 22.85
CA VAL A 10 -11.66 5.61 22.81
C VAL A 10 -13.10 6.13 22.95
N VAL A 11 -13.33 7.34 23.45
CA VAL A 11 -14.68 7.82 23.81
C VAL A 11 -15.42 8.51 22.65
N ALA A 12 -14.79 8.72 21.49
CA ALA A 12 -15.37 9.50 20.39
C ALA A 12 -16.18 8.69 19.34
N MET A 13 -16.52 7.41 19.59
CA MET A 13 -17.05 6.51 18.54
C MET A 13 -18.53 6.09 18.66
N VAL A 14 -19.35 6.68 19.53
CA VAL A 14 -20.70 6.10 19.79
C VAL A 14 -21.91 7.04 19.65
N LEU A 15 -21.77 8.37 19.55
CA LEU A 15 -22.96 9.23 19.64
C LEU A 15 -22.96 10.37 18.61
N TRP A 16 -23.22 10.05 17.34
CA TRP A 16 -24.12 10.77 16.41
C TRP A 16 -24.15 9.99 15.08
N GLY A 17 -25.29 9.37 14.78
CA GLY A 17 -25.46 8.48 13.64
C GLY A 17 -25.53 9.21 12.30
N VAL A 18 -24.63 8.86 11.39
CA VAL A 18 -24.86 9.01 9.95
C VAL A 18 -24.38 7.76 9.22
N TRP A 19 -25.37 6.96 8.84
CA TRP A 19 -25.31 5.92 7.84
C TRP A 19 -25.50 6.60 6.48
N LEU A 20 -24.46 6.64 5.64
CA LEU A 20 -24.59 6.99 4.22
C LEU A 20 -23.56 6.19 3.41
N PRO A 21 -24.01 5.26 2.53
CA PRO A 21 -23.17 4.54 1.60
C PRO A 21 -22.98 5.40 0.35
N SER A 22 -21.97 6.27 0.37
CA SER A 22 -21.47 6.98 -0.81
C SER A 22 -20.01 7.29 -0.56
N CYS A 23 -19.18 7.08 -1.57
CA CYS A 23 -17.75 7.36 -1.63
C CYS A 23 -17.35 8.75 -1.13
N LEU A 24 -17.37 8.99 0.18
CA LEU A 24 -16.50 9.98 0.80
C LEU A 24 -15.16 9.29 0.91
N GLY A 25 -14.39 9.40 -0.17
CA GLY A 25 -12.96 9.20 -0.11
C GLY A 25 -12.43 10.11 0.98
N GLN A 26 -12.25 9.56 2.18
CA GLN A 26 -11.26 10.06 3.09
C GLN A 26 -9.96 9.91 2.33
N THR A 27 -9.47 11.01 1.78
CA THR A 27 -8.04 11.14 1.51
C THR A 27 -7.39 11.32 2.88
N THR A 28 -7.41 10.27 3.70
CA THR A 28 -6.36 10.07 4.70
C THR A 28 -5.07 10.15 3.91
N SER A 29 -4.38 11.26 4.15
CA SER A 29 -3.12 11.69 3.56
C SER A 29 -2.32 10.52 2.97
N PRO A 30 -1.73 10.68 1.76
CA PRO A 30 -0.67 9.78 1.34
C PRO A 30 0.33 9.70 2.50
N SER A 31 0.85 8.49 2.73
CA SER A 31 1.85 8.17 3.75
C SER A 31 2.63 9.40 4.21
N GLN A 32 2.71 9.63 5.52
CA GLN A 32 3.40 10.77 6.17
C GLN A 32 4.94 10.71 6.01
N ASP A 33 5.38 10.50 4.77
CA ASP A 33 6.75 10.55 4.24
C ASP A 33 6.74 10.76 2.71
N GLY A 34 5.62 11.18 2.08
CA GLY A 34 5.52 11.52 0.65
C GLY A 34 5.94 10.44 -0.36
N LYS A 35 6.32 9.25 0.13
CA LYS A 35 7.01 8.21 -0.62
C LYS A 35 6.12 6.99 -0.65
N ILE A 36 5.74 6.62 -1.86
CA ILE A 36 5.00 5.39 -2.11
C ILE A 36 5.94 4.21 -1.79
N LYS A 37 5.46 3.30 -0.94
CA LYS A 37 6.24 2.12 -0.51
C LYS A 37 5.77 0.91 -1.32
N PHE A 38 6.74 0.20 -1.87
CA PHE A 38 6.52 -1.04 -2.60
C PHE A 38 7.27 -2.18 -1.93
N ARG A 39 6.77 -3.41 -2.07
CA ARG A 39 7.47 -4.63 -1.69
C ARG A 39 7.21 -5.75 -2.69
N LEU A 40 8.11 -6.73 -2.71
CA LEU A 40 7.89 -8.00 -3.38
C LEU A 40 7.35 -9.01 -2.36
N ALA A 41 6.19 -9.59 -2.66
CA ALA A 41 5.53 -10.59 -1.86
C ALA A 41 5.47 -11.94 -2.61
N GLY A 42 5.34 -13.03 -1.87
CA GLY A 42 5.32 -14.37 -2.45
C GLY A 42 5.98 -15.41 -1.54
N TYR A 43 5.73 -16.69 -1.84
CA TYR A 43 6.36 -17.82 -1.19
C TYR A 43 6.85 -18.82 -2.25
N PRO A 44 8.11 -19.31 -2.17
CA PRO A 44 9.14 -18.89 -1.22
C PRO A 44 9.57 -17.43 -1.45
N ARG A 45 10.08 -16.78 -0.40
CA ARG A 45 10.55 -15.39 -0.49
C ARG A 45 11.82 -15.33 -1.33
N LYS A 46 11.76 -14.60 -2.43
CA LYS A 46 12.91 -14.25 -3.27
C LYS A 46 13.25 -12.78 -3.07
N HIS A 47 14.52 -12.44 -3.23
CA HIS A 47 14.97 -11.05 -3.06
C HIS A 47 14.60 -10.16 -4.26
N ASN A 48 14.61 -10.73 -5.46
CA ASN A 48 14.51 -10.03 -6.74
C ASN A 48 13.28 -10.44 -7.57
N GLU A 49 12.34 -11.18 -7.00
CA GLU A 49 11.16 -11.70 -7.70
C GLU A 49 9.99 -11.81 -6.71
N GLY A 50 8.79 -11.51 -7.18
CA GLY A 50 7.56 -11.68 -6.43
C GLY A 50 6.42 -10.85 -6.99
N ARG A 51 5.23 -11.04 -6.43
CA ARG A 51 4.08 -10.17 -6.67
C ARG A 51 4.37 -8.80 -6.07
N VAL A 52 4.12 -7.75 -6.85
CA VAL A 52 4.27 -6.37 -6.37
C VAL A 52 3.09 -6.01 -5.47
N GLU A 53 3.40 -5.49 -4.30
CA GLU A 53 2.41 -4.91 -3.39
C GLU A 53 2.76 -3.45 -3.08
N VAL A 54 1.73 -2.61 -3.02
CA VAL A 54 1.81 -1.19 -2.71
C VAL A 54 1.23 -0.93 -1.33
N PHE A 55 1.88 -0.06 -0.56
CA PHE A 55 1.34 0.41 0.71
C PHE A 55 0.52 1.68 0.48
N TYR A 56 -0.79 1.58 0.68
CA TYR A 56 -1.74 2.66 0.51
C TYR A 56 -2.77 2.61 1.65
N ASP A 57 -3.10 3.78 2.21
CA ASP A 57 -4.09 3.92 3.30
C ASP A 57 -3.88 2.98 4.51
N GLY A 58 -2.63 2.79 4.92
CA GLY A 58 -2.29 1.96 6.08
C GLY A 58 -2.22 0.45 5.80
N GLU A 59 -2.52 0.02 4.58
CA GLU A 59 -2.61 -1.39 4.21
C GLU A 59 -1.74 -1.75 3.00
N TRP A 60 -1.45 -3.05 2.84
CA TRP A 60 -0.74 -3.58 1.67
C TRP A 60 -1.75 -4.15 0.68
N GLY A 61 -1.76 -3.60 -0.53
CA GLY A 61 -2.64 -4.04 -1.62
C GLY A 61 -1.87 -4.50 -2.85
N THR A 62 -2.57 -5.20 -3.75
CA THR A 62 -2.07 -5.60 -5.06
C THR A 62 -2.39 -4.52 -6.11
N ILE A 63 -1.63 -4.51 -7.20
CA ILE A 63 -1.87 -3.65 -8.36
C ILE A 63 -2.64 -4.49 -9.40
N CYS A 64 -3.69 -3.92 -10.02
CA CYS A 64 -4.37 -4.58 -11.14
C CYS A 64 -3.43 -4.75 -12.34
N ASP A 65 -3.54 -5.87 -13.04
CA ASP A 65 -2.65 -6.27 -14.13
C ASP A 65 -3.15 -5.91 -15.54
N ASP A 66 -4.39 -5.43 -15.68
CA ASP A 66 -5.04 -5.08 -16.96
C ASP A 66 -4.17 -4.22 -17.90
N ASP A 67 -3.45 -3.24 -17.35
CA ASP A 67 -2.53 -2.35 -18.08
C ASP A 67 -1.11 -2.35 -17.49
N PHE A 68 -0.79 -3.36 -16.67
CA PHE A 68 0.54 -3.47 -16.10
C PHE A 68 1.47 -4.06 -17.15
N THR A 69 2.53 -3.33 -17.51
CA THR A 69 3.48 -3.78 -18.53
C THR A 69 4.87 -4.01 -17.94
N LEU A 70 5.77 -4.59 -18.74
CA LEU A 70 7.19 -4.69 -18.39
C LEU A 70 7.80 -3.30 -18.11
N ALA A 71 7.34 -2.24 -18.80
CA ALA A 71 7.79 -0.88 -18.54
C ALA A 71 7.42 -0.42 -17.11
N ASN A 72 6.24 -0.78 -16.62
CA ASN A 72 5.85 -0.52 -15.22
C ASN A 72 6.71 -1.33 -14.25
N ALA A 73 6.99 -2.60 -14.55
CA ALA A 73 7.90 -3.43 -13.76
C ALA A 73 9.31 -2.83 -13.67
N HIS A 74 9.85 -2.29 -14.77
CA HIS A 74 11.16 -1.61 -14.78
C HIS A 74 11.21 -0.44 -13.79
N VAL A 75 10.17 0.38 -13.75
CA VAL A 75 10.08 1.52 -12.80
C VAL A 75 10.10 1.01 -11.35
N LEU A 76 9.35 -0.05 -11.07
CA LEU A 76 9.28 -0.64 -9.72
C LEU A 76 10.59 -1.29 -9.29
N CYS A 77 11.25 -2.04 -10.19
CA CYS A 77 12.56 -2.62 -9.93
C CYS A 77 13.58 -1.53 -9.58
N ARG A 78 13.60 -0.42 -10.32
CA ARG A 78 14.47 0.73 -10.01
C ARG A 78 14.15 1.38 -8.68
N HIS A 79 12.86 1.52 -8.34
CA HIS A 79 12.44 2.07 -7.05
C HIS A 79 12.88 1.19 -5.86
N LEU A 80 12.94 -0.13 -6.06
CA LEU A 80 13.41 -1.10 -5.08
C LEU A 80 14.95 -1.24 -5.02
N GLY A 81 15.69 -0.52 -5.89
CA GLY A 81 17.16 -0.55 -5.93
C GLY A 81 17.76 -1.59 -6.88
N PHE A 82 16.96 -2.19 -7.76
CA PHE A 82 17.43 -3.06 -8.84
C PHE A 82 17.69 -2.26 -10.13
N VAL A 83 18.44 -2.84 -11.06
CA VAL A 83 18.77 -2.18 -12.33
C VAL A 83 17.56 -2.13 -13.26
N GLU A 84 16.88 -3.26 -13.43
CA GLU A 84 15.79 -3.43 -14.38
C GLU A 84 14.92 -4.65 -14.04
N ALA A 85 13.73 -4.74 -14.65
CA ALA A 85 12.90 -5.92 -14.65
C ALA A 85 13.27 -6.82 -15.85
N LEU A 86 13.41 -8.12 -15.63
CA LEU A 86 13.72 -9.06 -16.72
C LEU A 86 12.47 -9.63 -17.38
N SER A 87 11.39 -9.76 -16.61
CA SER A 87 10.13 -10.30 -17.07
C SER A 87 8.99 -9.80 -16.19
N TRP A 88 7.78 -9.89 -16.73
CA TRP A 88 6.55 -9.71 -16.00
C TRP A 88 5.56 -10.78 -16.46
N SER A 89 4.84 -11.37 -15.50
CA SER A 89 3.79 -12.35 -15.76
C SER A 89 2.45 -11.76 -15.30
N HIS A 90 1.50 -11.69 -16.23
CA HIS A 90 0.11 -11.39 -15.92
C HIS A 90 -0.47 -12.50 -15.03
N SER A 91 -1.31 -12.16 -14.07
CA SER A 91 -2.03 -13.16 -13.27
C SER A 91 -3.22 -13.61 -14.12
N ALA A 92 -3.12 -14.79 -14.73
CA ALA A 92 -4.26 -15.37 -15.45
C ALA A 92 -5.44 -15.66 -14.52
#